data_AF-A0A804HSN5-F1
#
_entry.id   AF-A0A804HSN5-F1
#
_cell.length_a   1.000
_cell.length_b   1.000
_cell.length_c   1.000
_cell.angle_alpha   90.00
_cell.angle_beta   90.00
_cell.angle_gamma   90.00
#
_symmetry.space_group_name_H-M   'P 1'
#
loop_
_entity.id
_entity.type
_entity.pdbx_description
1 polymer ?
#
loop_
_entity_poly.entity_id
_entity_poly.type
_entity_poly.pdbx_seq_one_letter_code
_entity_poly.pdbx_strand_id
1 'polypeptide(L)'
;MGYAHPVIRPAGIRKSTYCSSLYQHCETTRRTVHIVNLDPAAEHFDYPAAVDIRELICLDDLMEKLGLGQNGGLIYCMKLMILAWSTF
;
A
#
# COMPACT_ATOMS: atom_id res chain seq x y z
N MET A 1 18.89 -11.19 11.31
CA MET A 1 17.52 -11.70 11.08
C MET A 1 16.66 -10.53 10.66
N GLY A 2 15.94 -10.64 9.55
CA GLY A 2 14.93 -9.65 9.15
C GLY A 2 13.59 -9.92 9.84
N TYR A 3 12.83 -8.87 10.13
CA TYR A 3 11.49 -8.97 10.70
C TYR A 3 10.48 -8.37 9.72
N ALA A 4 9.29 -8.95 9.64
CA ALA A 4 8.16 -8.40 8.91
C ALA A 4 7.04 -8.05 9.89
N HIS A 5 6.43 -6.88 9.73
CA HIS A 5 5.32 -6.41 10.56
C HIS A 5 4.12 -6.02 9.68
N PRO A 6 3.21 -6.97 9.38
CA PRO A 6 2.04 -6.68 8.57
C PRO A 6 1.04 -5.81 9.34
N VAL A 7 0.64 -4.70 8.74
CA VAL A 7 -0.34 -3.77 9.31
C VAL A 7 -1.67 -3.93 8.59
N ILE A 8 -2.60 -4.68 9.20
CA ILE A 8 -3.92 -4.97 8.63
C ILE A 8 -4.99 -4.36 9.52
N ARG A 9 -5.83 -3.49 8.96
CA ARG A 9 -7.00 -2.88 9.62
C ARG A 9 -8.10 -2.60 8.60
N PRO A 10 -9.35 -2.38 9.01
CA PRO A 10 -10.39 -1.81 8.17
C PRO A 10 -10.00 -0.47 7.50
N ALA A 11 -10.68 -0.10 6.41
CA ALA A 11 -10.54 1.21 5.77
C ALA A 11 -10.91 2.35 6.75
N GLY A 12 -10.29 3.51 6.60
CA GLY A 12 -10.51 4.66 7.50
C GLY A 12 -9.81 4.59 8.86
N ILE A 13 -9.31 3.43 9.28
CA ILE A 13 -8.56 3.29 10.53
C ILE A 13 -7.08 3.60 10.29
N ARG A 14 -6.73 4.89 10.17
CA ARG A 14 -5.40 5.56 10.27
C ARG A 14 -4.13 4.68 10.18
N LYS A 15 -4.05 3.74 9.23
CA LYS A 15 -2.92 2.83 9.04
C LYS A 15 -1.66 3.60 8.67
N SER A 16 -1.79 4.55 7.74
CA SER A 16 -0.69 5.43 7.32
C SER A 16 -0.14 6.25 8.49
N THR A 17 -1.00 6.74 9.39
CA THR A 17 -0.54 7.46 10.60
C THR A 17 0.30 6.57 11.50
N TYR A 18 -0.10 5.31 11.71
CA TYR A 18 0.69 4.34 12.47
C TYR A 18 2.06 4.10 11.83
N CYS A 19 2.11 3.87 10.51
CA CYS A 19 3.36 3.67 9.79
C CYS A 19 4.28 4.90 9.85
N SER A 20 3.73 6.11 9.82
CA SER A 20 4.48 7.36 9.96
C SER A 20 5.16 7.46 11.33
N SER A 21 4.42 7.20 12.42
CA SER A 21 5.00 7.18 13.77
C SER A 21 6.04 6.08 13.95
N LEU A 22 5.80 4.89 13.37
CA LEU A 22 6.77 3.78 13.42
C LEU A 22 8.05 4.14 12.66
N TYR A 23 7.94 4.76 11.48
CA TYR A 23 9.07 5.24 10.70
C TYR A 23 9.92 6.22 11.50
N GLN A 24 9.29 7.26 12.07
CA GLN A 24 9.99 8.27 12.89
C GLN A 24 10.67 7.66 14.12
N HIS A 25 10.03 6.67 14.76
CA HIS A 25 10.63 5.95 15.88
C HIS A 25 11.86 5.15 15.47
N CYS A 26 11.80 4.44 14.34
CA CYS A 26 12.92 3.69 13.77
C CYS A 26 14.09 4.62 13.41
N GLU A 27 13.82 5.75 12.76
CA GLU A 27 14.82 6.78 12.45
C GLU A 27 15.50 7.30 13.73
N THR A 28 14.71 7.65 14.75
CA THR A 28 15.22 8.17 16.03
C THR A 28 16.07 7.14 16.78
N THR A 29 15.71 5.86 16.68
CA THR A 29 16.44 4.75 17.32
C THR A 29 17.58 4.19 16.47
N ARG A 30 17.88 4.81 15.31
CA ARG A 30 18.88 4.35 14.34
C ARG A 30 18.67 2.91 13.88
N ARG A 31 17.40 2.54 13.68
CA ARG A 31 16.98 1.25 13.12
C ARG A 31 16.47 1.47 11.71
N THR A 32 17.05 0.75 10.76
CA THR A 32 16.56 0.76 9.37
C THR A 32 15.19 0.10 9.29
N VAL A 33 14.24 0.75 8.62
CA VAL A 33 12.93 0.21 8.31
C VAL A 33 12.59 0.51 6.85
N HIS A 34 11.98 -0.46 6.18
CA HIS A 34 11.46 -0.29 4.82
C HIS A 34 9.95 -0.47 4.86
N ILE A 35 9.21 0.53 4.40
CA ILE A 35 7.75 0.47 4.36
C ILE A 35 7.32 0.07 2.95
N VAL A 36 6.46 -0.93 2.86
CA VAL A 36 5.89 -1.43 1.62
C VAL A 36 4.40 -1.08 1.63
N ASN A 37 3.96 -0.25 0.67
CA ASN A 37 2.55 0.01 0.46
C ASN A 37 1.95 -1.04 -0.48
N LEU A 38 0.90 -1.73 0.00
CA LEU A 38 0.12 -2.69 -0.76
C LEU A 38 -1.34 -2.26 -0.94
N ASP A 39 -1.69 -1.03 -0.54
CA ASP A 39 -3.04 -0.48 -0.70
C ASP A 39 -3.10 0.42 -1.95
N PRO A 40 -3.82 0.00 -3.02
CA PRO A 40 -3.95 0.79 -4.24
C PRO A 40 -4.85 2.02 -4.06
N ALA A 41 -5.63 2.10 -2.98
CA ALA A 41 -6.48 3.25 -2.64
C ALA A 41 -5.81 4.24 -1.67
N ALA A 42 -4.53 4.06 -1.35
CA ALA A 42 -3.83 5.01 -0.49
C ALA A 42 -3.66 6.37 -1.20
N GLU A 43 -3.92 7.46 -0.47
CA GLU A 43 -3.82 8.83 -1.01
C GLU A 43 -2.42 9.43 -0.81
N HIS A 44 -2.01 9.64 0.46
CA HIS A 44 -0.76 10.33 0.80
C HIS A 44 0.01 9.63 1.94
N PHE A 45 1.34 9.71 1.88
CA PHE A 45 2.26 9.21 2.91
C PHE A 45 3.23 10.30 3.33
N ASP A 46 3.43 10.45 4.64
CA ASP A 46 4.43 11.36 5.22
C ASP A 46 5.80 10.69 5.43
N TYR A 47 6.06 9.58 4.73
CA TYR A 47 7.27 8.76 4.86
C TYR A 47 7.62 8.10 3.52
N PRO A 48 8.90 7.78 3.28
CA PRO A 48 9.30 7.10 2.06
C PRO A 48 8.82 5.64 2.06
N ALA A 49 7.95 5.31 1.11
CA ALA A 49 7.64 3.92 0.79
C ALA A 49 8.78 3.36 -0.07
N ALA A 50 9.35 2.23 0.35
CA ALA A 50 10.39 1.52 -0.40
C ALA A 50 9.82 0.79 -1.63
N VAL A 51 8.56 0.39 -1.54
CA VAL A 51 7.78 -0.22 -2.64
C VAL A 51 6.36 0.29 -2.52
N ASP A 52 5.76 0.72 -3.63
CA ASP A 52 4.38 1.19 -3.69
C ASP A 52 3.63 0.53 -4.84
N ILE A 53 2.56 -0.22 -4.51
CA ILE A 53 1.75 -0.89 -5.53
C ILE A 53 1.08 0.06 -6.52
N ARG A 54 0.91 1.34 -6.15
CA ARG A 54 0.32 2.36 -7.02
C ARG A 54 1.17 2.64 -8.26
N GLU A 55 2.47 2.36 -8.21
CA GLU A 55 3.36 2.44 -9.38
C GLU A 55 3.04 1.37 -10.43
N LEU A 56 2.47 0.23 -10.01
CA LEU A 56 2.02 -0.84 -10.90
C LEU A 56 0.57 -0.62 -11.35
N ILE A 57 -0.30 -0.24 -10.41
CA ILE A 57 -1.74 -0.17 -10.61
C ILE A 57 -2.33 1.05 -9.89
N CYS A 58 -2.78 2.04 -10.67
CA CYS A 58 -3.55 3.18 -10.15
C CYS A 58 -5.05 2.84 -10.11
N LEU A 59 -5.67 2.94 -8.92
CA LEU A 59 -7.09 2.67 -8.74
C LEU A 59 -7.98 3.65 -9.52
N ASP A 60 -7.64 4.94 -9.51
CA ASP A 60 -8.43 5.98 -10.15
C ASP A 60 -8.48 5.78 -11.68
N ASP A 61 -7.33 5.49 -12.29
CA ASP A 61 -7.23 5.15 -13.71
C ASP A 61 -8.11 3.95 -14.10
N LEU A 62 -8.15 2.93 -13.24
CA LEU A 62 -8.95 1.72 -13.49
C LEU A 62 -10.44 1.99 -13.37
N MET A 63 -10.83 2.76 -12.36
CA MET A 63 -12.22 3.17 -12.17
C MET A 63 -12.71 3.97 -13.37
N GLU A 64 -11.90 4.90 -13.89
CA GLU A 64 -12.22 5.69 -15.08
C GLU A 64 -12.27 4.82 -16.35
N LYS A 65 -11.24 4.02 -16.62
CA LYS A 65 -11.13 3.22 -17.85
C LYS A 65 -12.18 2.12 -17.97
N LEU A 66 -12.58 1.52 -16.85
CA LEU A 66 -13.49 0.38 -16.82
C LEU A 66 -14.91 0.74 -16.35
N GLY A 67 -15.16 2.01 -16.01
CA GLY A 67 -16.45 2.46 -15.48
C GLY A 67 -16.82 1.79 -14.16
N LEU A 68 -15.82 1.47 -13.33
CA LEU A 68 -16.01 0.76 -12.06
C LEU A 68 -16.18 1.75 -10.90
N GLY A 69 -17.10 1.43 -9.98
CA GLY A 69 -17.12 2.09 -8.67
C GLY A 69 -15.92 1.66 -7.80
N GLN A 70 -15.68 2.36 -6.70
CA GLN A 70 -14.51 2.17 -5.83
C GLN A 70 -14.26 0.71 -5.42
N ASN A 71 -15.31 -0.01 -5.00
CA ASN A 71 -15.20 -1.41 -4.62
C ASN A 71 -14.88 -2.33 -5.81
N GLY A 72 -15.44 -2.04 -6.99
CA GLY A 72 -15.16 -2.77 -8.21
C GLY A 72 -13.71 -2.58 -8.67
N GLY A 73 -13.23 -1.33 -8.60
CA GLY A 73 -11.83 -1.00 -8.87
C GLY A 73 -10.88 -1.74 -7.92
N LEU A 74 -11.16 -1.74 -6.61
CA LEU A 74 -10.34 -2.46 -5.61
C LEU A 74 -10.24 -3.97 -5.87
N ILE A 75 -11.36 -4.63 -6.16
CA ILE A 75 -11.36 -6.07 -6.49
C ILE A 75 -10.54 -6.32 -7.76
N TYR A 76 -10.66 -5.44 -8.75
CA TYR A 76 -9.91 -5.54 -10.00
C TYR A 76 -8.40 -5.35 -9.76
N CYS A 77 -8.00 -4.37 -8.95
CA CYS A 77 -6.61 -4.19 -8.53
C CYS A 77 -6.05 -5.47 -7.89
N MET A 78 -6.78 -6.06 -6.93
CA MET A 78 -6.36 -7.32 -6.28
C MET A 78 -6.21 -8.46 -7.29
N LYS A 79 -7.12 -8.56 -8.27
CA LYS A 79 -7.04 -9.58 -9.32
C LYS A 79 -5.81 -9.38 -10.20
N LEU A 80 -5.51 -8.14 -10.59
CA LEU A 80 -4.31 -7.82 -11.36
C LEU A 80 -3.04 -8.13 -10.58
N MET A 81 -2.99 -7.84 -9.28
CA MET A 81 -1.85 -8.17 -8.42
C MET A 81 -1.59 -9.68 -8.39
N ILE A 82 -2.63 -10.49 -8.21
CA ILE A 82 -2.50 -11.96 -8.19
C ILE A 82 -2.05 -12.47 -9.56
N LEU A 83 -2.64 -11.95 -10.65
CA LEU A 83 -2.29 -12.36 -12.00
C LEU A 83 -0.82 -12.03 -12.31
N ALA A 84 -0.40 -10.79 -12.02
CA ALA A 84 0.98 -10.34 -12.20
C ALA A 84 1.95 -11.22 -11.42
N TRP A 85 1.63 -11.57 -10.17
CA TRP A 85 2.47 -12.45 -9.35
C TRP A 85 2.49 -13.91 -9.86
N SER A 86 1.40 -14.40 -10.45
CA SER A 86 1.33 -15.76 -11.00
C SER A 86 2.07 -15.97 -12.31
N THR A 87 2.51 -14.89 -12.96
CA THR A 87 3.28 -14.94 -14.21
C THR A 87 4.79 -14.89 -14.01
N PHE A 88 5.25 -14.81 -12.74
CA PHE A 88 6.64 -14.98 -12.32
C PHE A 88 6.81 -16.28 -11.54
#